data_AF-A0A2G6L4B0-F1
#
_entry.id   AF-A0A2G6L4B0-F1
#
_cell.length_a   1.000
_cell.length_b   1.000
_cell.length_c   1.000
_cell.angle_alpha   90.00
_cell.angle_beta   90.00
_cell.angle_gamma   90.00
#
_symmetry.space_group_name_H-M   'P 1'
#
loop_
_entity.id
_entity.type
_entity.pdbx_description
1 polymer ?
#
loop_
_entity_poly.entity_id
_entity_poly.type
_entity_poly.pdbx_seq_one_letter_code
_entity_poly.pdbx_strand_id
1 'polypeptide(L)'
;MSIYYGKDKSAEYIFQNDMIRQMLANGWLPGKPEHYNRELALYSEDVLGFIKDTQDTQWRKFCALYPNNPEQKFLERVAAQLNKADPNAANKEIRSFGTLGVLRHELRDRGTRFSLCQFKPEHDLNPDTLARYKKNRLRVVPELVYSPWATGEHEAETGVRAKKWRIDLVLFVNGLPIATLELKSEMKQSVHNAVKQYKTTRFAIDPVTKKPEPLLTFKRGALVHFAVSQYEVYMATRLEGENTFFLPFNKGTKDGGAGNDVPEDKNRYATDYLWNEVLLPDSLLNILARFVHLQIEEKEDWEGRKYKKETLIFPRYHQWDVVCQLIEAAKTEGPGHKYLIQHSAGSGKSNSIAWSA
;
A
#
# COMPACT_ATOMS: atom_id res chain seq x y z
N MET A 1 2.59 -28.01 7.13
CA MET A 1 1.93 -27.61 8.39
C MET A 1 0.87 -26.59 8.01
N SER A 2 -0.41 -26.92 8.17
CA SER A 2 -1.50 -26.17 7.56
C SER A 2 -1.70 -24.81 8.24
N ILE A 3 -1.35 -23.73 7.54
CA ILE A 3 -1.53 -22.36 8.02
C ILE A 3 -2.97 -21.92 7.70
N TYR A 4 -3.95 -22.48 8.39
CA TYR A 4 -5.32 -21.96 8.36
C TYR A 4 -5.46 -20.92 9.47
N TYR A 5 -5.72 -19.67 9.11
CA TYR A 5 -5.78 -18.53 10.03
C TYR A 5 -7.14 -18.42 10.74
N GLY A 6 -7.59 -19.44 11.48
CA GLY A 6 -8.88 -19.40 12.18
C GLY A 6 -9.72 -20.69 12.07
N LYS A 7 -10.78 -20.79 12.88
CA LYS A 7 -11.72 -21.94 12.93
C LYS A 7 -13.08 -21.64 12.28
N ASP A 8 -13.25 -20.48 11.64
CA ASP A 8 -14.51 -20.12 10.98
C ASP A 8 -14.66 -20.87 9.63
N LYS A 9 -15.89 -21.19 9.22
CA LYS A 9 -16.21 -21.91 7.98
C LYS A 9 -17.00 -21.03 7.00
N SER A 10 -17.04 -19.72 7.21
CA SER A 10 -17.71 -18.77 6.31
C SER A 10 -17.07 -18.75 4.91
N ALA A 11 -17.87 -18.41 3.89
CA ALA A 11 -17.35 -18.27 2.52
C ALA A 11 -16.30 -17.16 2.40
N GLU A 12 -16.41 -16.11 3.23
CA GLU A 12 -15.45 -14.99 3.31
C GLU A 12 -14.11 -15.49 3.83
N TYR A 13 -14.14 -16.35 4.86
CA TYR A 13 -12.94 -16.98 5.40
C TYR A 13 -12.25 -17.90 4.39
N ILE A 14 -13.00 -18.70 3.63
CA ILE A 14 -12.44 -19.53 2.56
C ILE A 14 -11.77 -18.65 1.50
N PHE A 15 -12.47 -17.62 1.03
CA PHE A 15 -11.97 -16.68 0.03
C PHE A 15 -10.67 -15.99 0.50
N GLN A 16 -10.63 -15.50 1.74
CA GLN A 16 -9.45 -14.88 2.34
C GLN A 16 -8.27 -15.87 2.37
N ASN A 17 -8.47 -17.10 2.85
CA ASN A 17 -7.38 -18.08 2.94
C ASN A 17 -6.88 -18.52 1.57
N ASP A 18 -7.75 -18.63 0.58
CA ASP A 18 -7.36 -18.95 -0.80
C ASP A 18 -6.50 -17.84 -1.41
N MET A 19 -6.84 -16.57 -1.15
CA MET A 19 -6.03 -15.42 -1.54
C MET A 19 -4.67 -15.45 -0.83
N ILE A 20 -4.64 -15.58 0.51
CA ILE A 20 -3.39 -15.64 1.28
C ILE A 20 -2.50 -16.78 0.77
N ARG A 21 -3.05 -17.99 0.58
CA ARG A 21 -2.30 -19.15 0.07
C ARG A 21 -1.59 -18.85 -1.25
N GLN A 22 -2.28 -18.21 -2.19
CA GLN A 22 -1.70 -17.82 -3.48
C GLN A 22 -0.66 -16.70 -3.33
N MET A 23 -0.91 -15.70 -2.49
CA MET A 23 0.09 -14.66 -2.20
C MET A 23 1.37 -15.25 -1.61
N LEU A 24 1.26 -16.19 -0.67
CA LEU A 24 2.43 -16.88 -0.08
C LEU A 24 3.18 -17.71 -1.13
N ALA A 25 2.47 -18.42 -2.01
CA ALA A 25 3.09 -19.14 -3.14
C ALA A 25 3.84 -18.19 -4.10
N ASN A 26 3.37 -16.94 -4.21
CA ASN A 26 3.96 -15.88 -5.03
C ASN A 26 4.98 -15.01 -4.28
N GLY A 27 5.54 -15.49 -3.16
CA GLY A 27 6.68 -14.87 -2.48
C GLY A 27 6.33 -13.84 -1.40
N TRP A 28 5.06 -13.70 -1.01
CA TRP A 28 4.70 -12.96 0.19
C TRP A 28 5.08 -13.75 1.45
N LEU A 29 5.51 -13.04 2.49
CA LEU A 29 5.75 -13.58 3.82
C LEU A 29 4.46 -13.61 4.63
N PRO A 30 4.21 -14.67 5.42
CA PRO A 30 3.10 -14.70 6.34
C PRO A 30 3.35 -13.78 7.53
N GLY A 31 2.39 -12.95 7.90
CA GLY A 31 2.45 -12.10 9.08
C GLY A 31 1.46 -12.49 10.16
N LYS A 32 1.64 -11.92 11.36
CA LYS A 32 0.70 -12.04 12.47
C LYS A 32 0.41 -10.66 13.08
N PRO A 33 -0.84 -10.38 13.49
CA PRO A 33 -1.22 -9.10 14.10
C PRO A 33 -0.42 -8.69 15.33
N GLU A 34 0.09 -9.65 16.11
CA GLU A 34 0.79 -9.38 17.38
C GLU A 34 2.16 -8.73 17.16
N HIS A 35 2.74 -8.88 15.96
CA HIS A 35 4.03 -8.29 15.60
C HIS A 35 3.91 -6.88 15.00
N TYR A 36 2.68 -6.41 14.77
CA TYR A 36 2.41 -5.07 14.29
C TYR A 36 2.44 -4.06 15.45
N ASN A 37 3.30 -3.05 15.33
CA ASN A 37 3.33 -1.94 16.27
C ASN A 37 2.22 -0.94 15.90
N ARG A 38 1.17 -0.85 16.73
CA ARG A 38 0.00 0.00 16.46
C ARG A 38 0.30 1.50 16.52
N GLU A 39 1.19 1.92 17.41
CA GLU A 39 1.55 3.33 17.61
C GLU A 39 2.33 3.85 16.40
N LEU A 40 3.32 3.08 15.97
CA LEU A 40 4.16 3.43 14.83
C LEU A 40 3.56 2.98 13.50
N ALA A 41 2.48 2.19 13.51
CA ALA A 41 1.92 1.47 12.37
C ALA A 41 2.99 0.86 11.45
N LEU A 42 3.91 0.12 12.06
CA LEU A 42 5.02 -0.58 11.40
C LEU A 42 4.99 -2.07 11.74
N TYR A 43 5.38 -2.90 10.77
CA TYR A 43 5.83 -4.26 11.07
C TYR A 43 7.31 -4.20 11.45
N SER A 44 7.59 -4.01 12.74
CA SER A 44 8.90 -3.58 13.24
C SER A 44 10.04 -4.56 12.90
N GLU A 45 9.74 -5.86 12.94
CA GLU A 45 10.68 -6.93 12.56
C GLU A 45 11.20 -6.76 11.12
N ASP A 46 10.32 -6.40 10.19
CA ASP A 46 10.68 -6.25 8.78
C ASP A 46 11.50 -4.99 8.53
N VAL A 47 11.14 -3.88 9.19
CA VAL A 47 11.92 -2.63 9.13
C VAL A 47 13.36 -2.90 9.58
N LEU A 48 13.51 -3.45 10.78
CA LEU A 48 14.83 -3.65 11.39
C LEU A 48 15.64 -4.70 10.65
N GLY A 49 15.04 -5.84 10.31
CA GLY A 49 15.80 -6.88 9.66
C GLY A 49 16.15 -6.55 8.20
N PHE A 50 15.32 -5.81 7.45
CA PHE A 50 15.74 -5.35 6.11
C PHE A 50 16.99 -4.47 6.22
N ILE A 51 17.02 -3.54 7.17
CA ILE A 51 18.17 -2.66 7.40
C ILE A 51 19.41 -3.45 7.82
N LYS A 52 19.29 -4.37 8.77
CA LYS A 52 20.41 -5.19 9.25
C LYS A 52 20.97 -6.11 8.15
N ASP A 53 20.10 -6.70 7.33
CA ASP A 53 20.51 -7.63 6.27
C ASP A 53 21.17 -6.92 5.08
N THR A 54 20.81 -5.65 4.83
CA THR A 54 21.23 -4.94 3.60
C THR A 54 22.25 -3.82 3.85
N GLN A 55 22.32 -3.31 5.07
CA GLN A 55 23.01 -2.05 5.41
C GLN A 55 23.74 -2.13 6.77
N ASP A 56 24.30 -3.30 7.12
CA ASP A 56 25.00 -3.56 8.38
C ASP A 56 26.06 -2.51 8.73
N THR A 57 26.86 -2.05 7.76
CA THR A 57 27.87 -0.99 7.99
C THR A 57 27.24 0.31 8.50
N GLN A 58 26.09 0.71 7.97
CA GLN A 58 25.37 1.91 8.43
C GLN A 58 24.69 1.63 9.77
N TRP A 59 24.15 0.42 9.95
CA TRP A 59 23.52 -0.01 11.20
C TRP A 59 24.50 0.04 12.39
N ARG A 60 25.71 -0.49 12.23
CA ARG A 60 26.76 -0.43 13.28
C ARG A 60 27.12 1.01 13.67
N LYS A 61 27.21 1.92 12.69
CA LYS A 61 27.43 3.36 12.96
C LYS A 61 26.27 3.97 13.74
N PHE A 62 25.03 3.61 13.38
CA PHE A 62 23.85 4.08 14.10
C PHE A 62 23.83 3.57 15.56
N CYS A 63 24.17 2.30 15.79
CA CYS A 63 24.29 1.75 17.14
C CYS A 63 25.36 2.46 17.99
N ALA A 64 26.48 2.88 17.38
CA ALA A 64 27.51 3.65 18.08
C ALA A 64 27.02 5.06 18.49
N LEU A 65 26.14 5.67 17.70
CA LEU A 65 25.52 6.97 18.00
C LEU A 65 24.40 6.86 19.05
N TYR A 66 23.72 5.72 19.09
CA TYR A 66 22.59 5.44 19.99
C TYR A 66 22.81 4.11 20.73
N PRO A 67 23.70 4.08 21.74
CA PRO A 67 24.07 2.83 22.41
C PRO A 67 22.93 2.21 23.22
N ASN A 68 21.95 3.03 23.65
CA ASN A 68 20.80 2.59 24.42
C ASN A 68 19.59 2.41 23.48
N ASN A 69 19.12 1.17 23.34
CA ASN A 69 17.94 0.80 22.52
C ASN A 69 17.97 1.33 21.08
N PRO A 70 19.01 1.02 20.28
CA PRO A 70 19.15 1.53 18.91
C PRO A 70 17.98 1.14 18.00
N GLU A 71 17.38 -0.05 18.19
CA GLU A 71 16.24 -0.51 17.41
C GLU A 71 15.00 0.37 17.60
N GLN A 72 14.62 0.59 18.86
CA GLN A 72 13.51 1.48 19.19
C GLN A 72 13.79 2.88 18.63
N LYS A 73 15.02 3.37 18.79
CA LYS A 73 15.39 4.69 18.29
C LYS A 73 15.27 4.78 16.77
N PHE A 74 15.67 3.75 16.06
CA PHE A 74 15.56 3.69 14.61
C PHE A 74 14.10 3.68 14.15
N LEU A 75 13.24 2.88 14.80
CA LEU A 75 11.80 2.85 14.51
C LEU A 75 11.14 4.22 14.75
N GLU A 76 11.49 4.91 15.84
CA GLU A 76 11.05 6.29 16.09
C GLU A 76 11.49 7.25 14.99
N ARG A 77 12.72 7.11 14.46
CA ARG A 77 13.20 7.94 13.34
C ARG A 77 12.41 7.68 12.06
N VAL A 78 12.12 6.42 11.74
CA VAL A 78 11.26 6.06 10.61
C VAL A 78 9.87 6.67 10.80
N ALA A 79 9.27 6.51 11.98
CA ALA A 79 7.96 7.08 12.29
C ALA A 79 7.94 8.61 12.23
N ALA A 80 8.99 9.28 12.68
CA ALA A 80 9.12 10.73 12.56
C ALA A 80 9.14 11.18 11.09
N GLN A 81 9.84 10.45 10.22
CA GLN A 81 9.85 10.73 8.78
C GLN A 81 8.49 10.44 8.11
N LEU A 82 7.76 9.42 8.58
CA LEU A 82 6.40 9.12 8.14
C LEU A 82 5.39 10.21 8.57
N ASN A 83 5.54 10.73 9.78
CA ASN A 83 4.63 11.72 10.37
C ASN A 83 4.91 13.16 9.91
N LYS A 84 6.06 13.42 9.28
CA LYS A 84 6.41 14.76 8.82
C LYS A 84 5.38 15.24 7.79
N ALA A 85 4.66 16.30 8.13
CA ALA A 85 3.74 17.00 7.25
C ALA A 85 4.10 18.48 7.32
N ASP A 86 4.82 18.97 6.31
CA ASP A 86 5.05 20.41 6.18
C ASP A 86 4.12 20.97 5.09
N PRO A 87 3.07 21.73 5.47
CA PRO A 87 2.16 22.34 4.50
C PRO A 87 2.84 23.43 3.64
N ASN A 88 3.96 23.98 4.12
CA ASN A 88 4.74 25.02 3.46
C ASN A 88 5.95 24.47 2.68
N ALA A 89 6.24 23.17 2.80
CA ALA A 89 7.36 22.57 2.10
C ALA A 89 7.24 22.80 0.58
N ALA A 90 8.38 23.12 -0.04
CA ALA A 90 8.47 23.12 -1.49
C ALA A 90 8.12 21.72 -2.01
N ASN A 91 7.56 21.65 -3.23
CA ASN A 91 7.08 20.40 -3.85
C ASN A 91 8.08 19.22 -3.78
N LYS A 92 9.39 19.49 -3.68
CA LYS A 92 10.44 18.48 -3.58
C LYS A 92 10.57 17.86 -2.18
N GLU A 93 10.47 18.66 -1.12
CA GLU A 93 10.57 18.15 0.25
C GLU A 93 9.31 17.38 0.64
N ILE A 94 8.15 17.77 0.10
CA ILE A 94 6.88 17.03 0.23
C ILE A 94 6.99 15.57 -0.22
N ARG A 95 7.84 15.30 -1.21
CA ARG A 95 8.03 13.96 -1.77
C ARG A 95 8.87 13.04 -0.89
N SER A 96 9.55 13.56 0.12
CA SER A 96 10.49 12.80 0.96
C SER A 96 9.89 12.21 2.24
N PHE A 97 8.64 12.54 2.55
CA PHE A 97 7.95 12.11 3.77
C PHE A 97 6.67 11.32 3.47
N GLY A 98 6.07 10.77 4.53
CA GLY A 98 5.03 9.77 4.39
C GLY A 98 5.56 8.45 3.81
N THR A 99 4.69 7.47 3.65
CA THR A 99 5.05 6.11 3.22
C THR A 99 5.78 6.12 1.88
N LEU A 100 5.25 6.84 0.89
CA LEU A 100 5.86 6.88 -0.45
C LEU A 100 7.24 7.54 -0.43
N GLY A 101 7.40 8.61 0.37
CA GLY A 101 8.68 9.30 0.48
C GLY A 101 9.74 8.46 1.19
N VAL A 102 9.37 7.79 2.29
CA VAL A 102 10.25 6.88 3.02
C VAL A 102 10.69 5.69 2.16
N LEU A 103 9.82 5.18 1.28
CA LEU A 103 10.20 4.11 0.35
C LEU A 103 11.19 4.58 -0.72
N ARG A 104 11.11 5.83 -1.17
CA ARG A 104 11.87 6.34 -2.33
C ARG A 104 13.14 7.12 -1.97
N HIS A 105 13.27 7.54 -0.72
CA HIS A 105 14.35 8.42 -0.29
C HIS A 105 15.09 7.86 0.92
N GLU A 106 16.37 8.22 1.02
CA GLU A 106 17.19 7.84 2.17
C GLU A 106 16.69 8.51 3.45
N LEU A 107 16.53 7.72 4.51
CA LEU A 107 16.47 8.21 5.87
C LEU A 107 17.88 8.60 6.31
N ARG A 108 18.08 9.87 6.64
CA ARG A 108 19.37 10.42 7.07
C ARG A 108 19.33 10.78 8.54
N ASP A 109 20.33 10.32 9.30
CA ASP A 109 20.50 10.72 10.69
C ASP A 109 21.96 10.78 11.10
N ARG A 110 22.43 11.95 11.53
CA ARG A 110 23.77 12.17 12.11
C ARG A 110 24.92 11.44 11.36
N GLY A 111 24.93 11.57 10.03
CA GLY A 111 25.97 10.97 9.16
C GLY A 111 25.68 9.53 8.72
N THR A 112 24.66 8.88 9.25
CA THR A 112 24.13 7.60 8.74
C THR A 112 23.09 7.82 7.66
N ARG A 113 23.01 6.89 6.70
CA ARG A 113 22.03 6.91 5.60
C ARG A 113 21.45 5.52 5.41
N PHE A 114 20.13 5.44 5.34
CA PHE A 114 19.41 4.18 5.17
C PHE A 114 18.38 4.28 4.05
N SER A 115 18.38 3.34 3.12
CA SER A 115 17.24 3.10 2.23
C SER A 115 16.29 2.11 2.88
N LEU A 116 15.01 2.40 2.93
CA LEU A 116 14.00 1.52 3.53
C LEU A 116 13.36 0.58 2.49
N CYS A 117 13.69 0.75 1.22
CA CYS A 117 13.27 -0.11 0.12
C CYS A 117 14.33 -0.11 -0.97
N GLN A 118 14.52 -1.25 -1.63
CA GLN A 118 15.32 -1.34 -2.84
C GLN A 118 14.39 -1.58 -4.02
N PHE A 119 14.31 -0.67 -4.99
CA PHE A 119 13.58 -0.93 -6.23
C PHE A 119 14.45 -1.68 -7.24
N LYS A 120 13.81 -2.35 -8.20
CA LYS A 120 14.51 -3.13 -9.22
C LYS A 120 15.42 -2.19 -10.03
N PRO A 121 16.72 -2.49 -10.18
CA PRO A 121 17.61 -1.67 -10.98
C PRO A 121 17.19 -1.75 -12.46
N GLU A 122 17.47 -0.69 -13.23
CA GLU A 122 17.16 -0.66 -14.67
C GLU A 122 18.10 -1.56 -15.49
N HIS A 123 19.30 -1.79 -14.96
CA HIS A 123 20.34 -2.62 -15.57
C HIS A 123 20.98 -3.51 -14.51
N ASP A 124 21.38 -4.72 -14.91
CA ASP A 124 22.02 -5.71 -14.03
C ASP A 124 23.51 -5.42 -13.75
N LEU A 125 23.95 -4.17 -13.99
CA LEU A 125 25.34 -3.73 -13.85
C LEU A 125 25.84 -3.69 -12.40
N ASN A 126 24.94 -3.66 -11.41
CA ASN A 126 25.29 -3.62 -9.99
C ASN A 126 24.71 -4.83 -9.22
N PRO A 127 25.52 -5.89 -9.02
CA PRO A 127 25.13 -7.09 -8.29
C PRO A 127 24.65 -6.80 -6.86
N ASP A 128 25.21 -5.81 -6.18
CA ASP A 128 24.83 -5.46 -4.80
C ASP A 128 23.42 -4.86 -4.73
N THR A 129 23.01 -4.10 -5.76
CA THR A 129 21.66 -3.55 -5.87
C THR A 129 20.64 -4.65 -6.09
N LEU A 130 20.95 -5.64 -6.95
CA LEU A 130 20.09 -6.79 -7.18
C LEU A 130 20.02 -7.70 -5.95
N ALA A 131 21.13 -7.89 -5.24
CA ALA A 131 21.16 -8.63 -3.99
C ALA A 131 20.28 -7.96 -2.93
N ARG A 132 20.35 -6.64 -2.77
CA ARG A 132 19.46 -5.87 -1.87
C ARG A 132 18.01 -5.92 -2.31
N TYR A 133 17.72 -5.90 -3.62
CA TYR A 133 16.37 -6.02 -4.15
C TYR A 133 15.71 -7.33 -3.73
N LYS A 134 16.45 -8.44 -3.84
CA LYS A 134 16.01 -9.77 -3.40
C LYS A 134 15.84 -9.91 -1.88
N LYS A 135 16.31 -8.93 -1.11
CA LYS A 135 16.15 -8.87 0.35
C LYS A 135 14.93 -8.07 0.80
N ASN A 136 14.19 -7.43 -0.12
CA ASN A 136 12.91 -6.82 0.25
C ASN A 136 11.97 -7.88 0.83
N ARG A 137 11.21 -7.47 1.84
CA ARG A 137 10.28 -8.30 2.59
C ARG A 137 8.88 -7.78 2.36
N LEU A 138 8.07 -8.54 1.64
CA LEU A 138 6.67 -8.22 1.42
C LEU A 138 5.84 -9.13 2.28
N ARG A 139 5.03 -8.56 3.17
CA ARG A 139 4.32 -9.33 4.20
C ARG A 139 2.83 -9.07 4.16
N VAL A 140 2.06 -10.15 4.20
CA VAL A 140 0.60 -10.12 4.34
C VAL A 140 0.24 -10.44 5.79
N VAL A 141 -0.47 -9.53 6.44
CA VAL A 141 -0.95 -9.70 7.82
C VAL A 141 -2.48 -9.80 7.79
N PRO A 142 -3.05 -10.97 8.10
CA PRO A 142 -4.50 -11.12 8.16
C PRO A 142 -5.06 -10.56 9.47
N GLU A 143 -6.34 -10.19 9.46
CA GLU A 143 -7.13 -9.91 10.66
C GLU A 143 -6.51 -8.86 11.60
N LEU A 144 -6.00 -7.75 11.05
CA LEU A 144 -5.23 -6.77 11.79
C LEU A 144 -6.09 -5.76 12.56
N VAL A 145 -6.02 -5.79 13.90
CA VAL A 145 -6.52 -4.71 14.76
C VAL A 145 -5.50 -3.57 14.80
N TYR A 146 -5.83 -2.44 14.19
CA TYR A 146 -4.84 -1.40 13.87
C TYR A 146 -4.72 -0.26 14.88
N SER A 147 -5.78 0.01 15.67
CA SER A 147 -5.85 1.23 16.47
C SER A 147 -4.98 1.16 17.74
N PRO A 148 -4.02 2.09 17.92
CA PRO A 148 -3.25 2.18 19.16
C PRO A 148 -4.11 2.62 20.36
N TRP A 149 -5.30 3.16 20.10
CA TRP A 149 -6.22 3.67 21.13
C TRP A 149 -7.22 2.62 21.62
N ALA A 150 -7.14 1.39 21.10
CA ALA A 150 -8.03 0.28 21.46
C ALA A 150 -7.47 -0.62 22.58
N THR A 151 -6.43 -0.18 23.29
CA THR A 151 -5.75 -0.91 24.38
C THR A 151 -6.42 -0.69 25.73
N GLY A 152 -6.12 -1.55 26.72
CA GLY A 152 -6.64 -1.38 28.08
C GLY A 152 -5.89 -0.30 28.84
N GLU A 153 -4.61 -0.14 28.54
CA GLU A 153 -3.72 0.90 29.09
C GLU A 153 -4.24 2.29 28.73
N HIS A 154 -4.63 2.53 27.48
CA HIS A 154 -5.18 3.82 27.05
C HIS A 154 -6.52 4.14 27.74
N GLU A 155 -7.37 3.12 27.92
CA GLU A 155 -8.65 3.26 28.63
C GLU A 155 -8.43 3.61 30.11
N ALA A 156 -7.46 2.95 30.76
CA ALA A 156 -7.12 3.24 32.15
C ALA A 156 -6.55 4.65 32.35
N GLU A 157 -5.79 5.17 31.37
CA GLU A 157 -5.21 6.51 31.41
C GLU A 157 -6.23 7.61 31.10
N THR A 158 -7.13 7.39 30.13
CA THR A 158 -7.95 8.47 29.54
C THR A 158 -9.45 8.33 29.76
N GLY A 159 -9.91 7.17 30.26
CA GLY A 159 -11.34 6.86 30.44
C GLY A 159 -12.10 6.59 29.13
N VAL A 160 -11.42 6.60 27.98
CA VAL A 160 -12.01 6.33 26.67
C VAL A 160 -11.21 5.28 25.89
N ARG A 161 -11.90 4.53 25.04
CA ARG A 161 -11.28 3.46 24.25
C ARG A 161 -11.84 3.42 22.83
N ALA A 162 -10.96 3.39 21.84
CA ALA A 162 -11.36 3.13 20.47
C ALA A 162 -11.88 1.70 20.31
N LYS A 163 -12.81 1.51 19.39
CA LYS A 163 -13.28 0.15 19.07
C LYS A 163 -12.13 -0.65 18.43
N LYS A 164 -12.06 -1.95 18.76
CA LYS A 164 -11.11 -2.91 18.17
C LYS A 164 -11.50 -3.28 16.75
N TRP A 165 -11.57 -2.29 15.87
CA TRP A 165 -11.78 -2.51 14.45
C TRP A 165 -10.61 -3.26 13.84
N ARG A 166 -10.93 -4.09 12.87
CA ARG A 166 -10.01 -5.02 12.23
C ARG A 166 -10.12 -4.89 10.73
N ILE A 167 -8.99 -4.97 10.04
CA ILE A 167 -8.91 -5.03 8.57
C ILE A 167 -8.53 -6.46 8.17
N ASP A 168 -9.22 -7.00 7.17
CA ASP A 168 -9.07 -8.41 6.78
C ASP A 168 -7.66 -8.74 6.32
N LEU A 169 -7.05 -7.91 5.45
CA LEU A 169 -5.63 -8.05 5.09
C LEU A 169 -4.92 -6.69 5.08
N VAL A 170 -3.70 -6.66 5.60
CA VAL A 170 -2.80 -5.50 5.49
C VAL A 170 -1.47 -5.94 4.91
N LEU A 171 -1.03 -5.22 3.89
CA LEU A 171 0.18 -5.52 3.13
C LEU A 171 1.28 -4.54 3.48
N PHE A 172 2.46 -5.07 3.77
CA PHE A 172 3.65 -4.31 4.14
C PHE A 172 4.79 -4.57 3.16
N VAL A 173 5.60 -3.53 2.89
CA VAL A 173 6.91 -3.64 2.22
C VAL A 173 7.96 -3.15 3.21
N ASN A 174 8.90 -4.04 3.57
CA ASN A 174 9.92 -3.79 4.60
C ASN A 174 9.35 -3.20 5.89
N GLY A 175 8.14 -3.66 6.25
CA GLY A 175 7.39 -3.23 7.43
C GLY A 175 6.69 -1.88 7.33
N LEU A 176 6.74 -1.19 6.19
CA LEU A 176 5.95 0.00 5.90
C LEU A 176 4.58 -0.40 5.31
N PRO A 177 3.46 0.16 5.78
CA PRO A 177 2.13 -0.21 5.32
C PRO A 177 1.87 0.30 3.91
N ILE A 178 1.47 -0.59 2.98
CA ILE A 178 1.24 -0.24 1.58
C ILE A 178 -0.23 -0.29 1.21
N ALA A 179 -0.91 -1.39 1.55
CA ALA A 179 -2.30 -1.58 1.16
C ALA A 179 -3.11 -2.20 2.30
N THR A 180 -4.38 -1.84 2.36
CA THR A 180 -5.38 -2.54 3.18
C THR A 180 -6.43 -3.15 2.27
N LEU A 181 -6.92 -4.34 2.60
CA LEU A 181 -7.99 -4.99 1.86
C LEU A 181 -9.12 -5.36 2.85
N GLU A 182 -10.35 -5.02 2.48
CA GLU A 182 -11.58 -5.55 3.09
C GLU A 182 -12.21 -6.50 2.07
N LEU A 183 -12.41 -7.74 2.48
CA LEU A 183 -12.90 -8.82 1.64
C LEU A 183 -14.36 -9.09 1.96
N LYS A 184 -15.17 -9.30 0.94
CA LYS A 184 -16.54 -9.76 1.11
C LYS A 184 -16.81 -10.91 0.16
N SER A 185 -17.24 -12.04 0.69
CA SER A 185 -17.81 -13.11 -0.14
C SER A 185 -19.28 -12.83 -0.43
N GLU A 186 -19.82 -13.49 -1.46
CA GLU A 186 -21.25 -13.53 -1.82
C GLU A 186 -21.78 -12.39 -2.71
N MET A 187 -22.06 -12.72 -3.98
CA MET A 187 -22.73 -11.87 -4.98
C MET A 187 -22.02 -10.55 -5.33
N LYS A 188 -22.35 -9.95 -6.50
CA LYS A 188 -21.72 -8.70 -6.96
C LYS A 188 -21.97 -7.51 -6.01
N GLN A 189 -23.08 -7.48 -5.29
CA GLN A 189 -23.39 -6.40 -4.34
C GLN A 189 -22.46 -6.37 -3.11
N SER A 190 -21.75 -7.47 -2.79
CA SER A 190 -20.87 -7.55 -1.63
C SER A 190 -19.71 -6.54 -1.64
N VAL A 191 -19.21 -6.15 -2.80
CA VAL A 191 -18.13 -5.15 -2.87
C VAL A 191 -18.59 -3.79 -2.31
N HIS A 192 -19.88 -3.46 -2.45
CA HIS A 192 -20.46 -2.25 -1.88
C HIS A 192 -20.55 -2.31 -0.35
N ASN A 193 -20.63 -3.51 0.24
CA ASN A 193 -20.54 -3.69 1.69
C ASN A 193 -19.13 -3.41 2.20
N ALA A 194 -18.09 -3.87 1.48
CA ALA A 194 -16.70 -3.52 1.80
C ALA A 194 -16.45 -2.00 1.66
N VAL A 195 -16.95 -1.39 0.59
CA VAL A 195 -16.90 0.09 0.42
C VAL A 195 -17.61 0.79 1.58
N LYS A 196 -18.82 0.36 1.94
CA LYS A 196 -19.57 0.91 3.08
C LYS A 196 -18.82 0.75 4.40
N GLN A 197 -18.18 -0.40 4.62
CA GLN A 197 -17.37 -0.67 5.80
C GLN A 197 -16.20 0.32 5.93
N TYR A 198 -15.49 0.60 4.82
CA TYR A 198 -14.48 1.64 4.80
C TYR A 198 -15.06 3.01 5.16
N LYS A 199 -16.18 3.40 4.54
CA LYS A 199 -16.83 4.71 4.75
C LYS A 199 -17.37 4.94 6.15
N THR A 200 -17.80 3.87 6.83
CA THR A 200 -18.54 3.97 8.11
C THR A 200 -17.75 3.51 9.34
N THR A 201 -16.64 2.78 9.16
CA THR A 201 -15.91 2.19 10.29
C THR A 201 -14.37 2.25 10.19
N ARG A 202 -13.80 2.67 9.05
CA ARG A 202 -12.33 2.80 8.86
C ARG A 202 -11.93 4.25 8.73
N PHE A 203 -12.25 5.02 9.76
CA PHE A 203 -11.91 6.44 9.78
C PHE A 203 -10.42 6.66 10.01
N ALA A 204 -9.85 7.66 9.32
CA ALA A 204 -8.47 8.11 9.55
C ALA A 204 -8.29 8.84 10.90
N ILE A 205 -9.38 9.29 11.52
CA ILE A 205 -9.44 9.82 12.88
C ILE A 205 -10.49 9.01 13.62
N ASP A 206 -10.13 8.42 14.76
CA ASP A 206 -11.06 7.63 15.54
C ASP A 206 -12.17 8.53 16.10
N PRO A 207 -13.47 8.16 15.93
CA PRO A 207 -14.57 9.02 16.32
C PRO A 207 -14.76 9.14 17.84
N VAL A 208 -14.19 8.22 18.64
CA VAL A 208 -14.33 8.22 20.11
C VAL A 208 -13.20 9.02 20.75
N THR A 209 -11.96 8.65 20.46
CA THR A 209 -10.75 9.25 21.03
C THR A 209 -10.33 10.55 20.34
N LYS A 210 -10.88 10.82 19.14
CA LYS A 210 -10.54 11.97 18.28
C LYS A 210 -9.06 12.02 17.88
N LYS A 211 -8.36 10.88 18.00
CA LYS A 211 -6.94 10.76 17.63
C LYS A 211 -6.78 10.19 16.22
N PRO A 212 -5.72 10.57 15.48
CA PRO A 212 -5.39 9.97 14.20
C PRO A 212 -5.17 8.47 14.30
N GLU A 213 -5.58 7.73 13.28
CA GLU A 213 -5.31 6.31 13.11
C GLU A 213 -4.10 6.15 12.18
N PRO A 214 -2.90 5.83 12.70
CA PRO A 214 -1.67 5.96 11.92
C PRO A 214 -1.67 5.10 10.63
N LEU A 215 -2.26 3.91 10.67
CA LEU A 215 -2.40 3.03 9.50
C LEU A 215 -3.25 3.63 8.37
N LEU A 216 -4.25 4.44 8.72
CA LEU A 216 -5.28 4.96 7.80
C LEU A 216 -5.08 6.45 7.47
N THR A 217 -4.08 7.09 8.07
CA THR A 217 -3.78 8.51 7.87
C THR A 217 -3.22 8.73 6.46
N PHE A 218 -3.83 9.63 5.69
CA PHE A 218 -3.42 9.96 4.33
C PHE A 218 -1.92 10.32 4.24
N LYS A 219 -1.24 9.85 3.19
CA LYS A 219 0.23 9.93 2.96
C LYS A 219 1.11 9.16 3.95
N ARG A 220 0.70 9.03 5.21
CA ARG A 220 1.48 8.44 6.30
C ARG A 220 1.24 6.94 6.49
N GLY A 221 0.02 6.48 6.24
CA GLY A 221 -0.42 5.09 6.41
C GLY A 221 -0.32 4.29 5.12
N ALA A 222 -1.22 3.32 4.95
CA ALA A 222 -1.39 2.62 3.68
C ALA A 222 -1.69 3.62 2.55
N LEU A 223 -1.12 3.36 1.37
CA LEU A 223 -1.23 4.21 0.19
C LEU A 223 -2.51 3.94 -0.62
N VAL A 224 -3.07 2.74 -0.47
CA VAL A 224 -4.28 2.30 -1.18
C VAL A 224 -5.13 1.37 -0.32
N HIS A 225 -6.43 1.47 -0.47
CA HIS A 225 -7.43 0.68 0.25
C HIS A 225 -8.32 -0.02 -0.76
N PHE A 226 -8.31 -1.36 -0.78
CA PHE A 226 -9.11 -2.16 -1.72
C PHE A 226 -10.33 -2.75 -1.03
N ALA A 227 -11.50 -2.48 -1.60
CA ALA A 227 -12.72 -3.24 -1.32
C ALA A 227 -12.81 -4.36 -2.36
N VAL A 228 -12.81 -5.61 -1.92
CA VAL A 228 -12.66 -6.78 -2.80
C VAL A 228 -13.81 -7.75 -2.60
N SER A 229 -14.44 -8.14 -3.70
CA SER A 229 -15.32 -9.31 -3.77
C SER A 229 -14.73 -10.37 -4.69
N GLN A 230 -15.45 -11.47 -4.89
CA GLN A 230 -15.07 -12.49 -5.89
C GLN A 230 -15.22 -12.01 -7.34
N TYR A 231 -15.93 -10.90 -7.57
CA TYR A 231 -16.30 -10.42 -8.90
C TYR A 231 -15.69 -9.06 -9.27
N GLU A 232 -15.57 -8.16 -8.29
CA GLU A 232 -15.16 -6.78 -8.51
C GLU A 232 -14.21 -6.29 -7.42
N VAL A 233 -13.32 -5.37 -7.81
CA VAL A 233 -12.39 -4.65 -6.95
C VAL A 233 -12.63 -3.15 -7.11
N TYR A 234 -12.70 -2.46 -5.98
CA TYR A 234 -12.70 -0.99 -5.92
C TYR A 234 -11.54 -0.52 -5.06
N MET A 235 -10.97 0.63 -5.38
CA MET A 235 -9.86 1.21 -4.63
C MET A 235 -10.12 2.66 -4.21
N ALA A 236 -9.56 3.07 -3.09
CA ALA A 236 -9.43 4.47 -2.69
C ALA A 236 -8.01 4.73 -2.17
N THR A 237 -7.50 5.95 -2.34
CA THR A 237 -6.17 6.35 -1.84
C THR A 237 -6.23 7.28 -0.63
N ARG A 238 -7.44 7.65 -0.21
CA ARG A 238 -7.72 8.51 0.95
C ARG A 238 -9.09 8.17 1.53
N LEU A 239 -9.14 7.91 2.83
CA LEU A 239 -10.39 7.64 3.56
C LEU A 239 -10.90 8.92 4.23
N GLU A 240 -12.09 9.36 3.86
CA GLU A 240 -12.74 10.60 4.33
C GLU A 240 -14.18 10.31 4.81
N GLY A 241 -14.39 9.14 5.40
CA GLY A 241 -15.72 8.68 5.81
C GLY A 241 -16.65 8.54 4.60
N GLU A 242 -17.87 9.07 4.69
CA GLU A 242 -18.85 9.04 3.59
C GLU A 242 -18.36 9.70 2.30
N ASN A 243 -17.51 10.72 2.42
CA ASN A 243 -16.91 11.43 1.29
C ASN A 243 -15.78 10.65 0.59
N THR A 244 -15.40 9.47 1.12
CA THR A 244 -14.41 8.62 0.47
C THR A 244 -14.86 8.27 -0.95
N PHE A 245 -13.97 8.51 -1.91
CA PHE A 245 -14.23 8.20 -3.31
C PHE A 245 -13.53 6.89 -3.71
N PHE A 246 -14.34 5.88 -4.04
CA PHE A 246 -13.86 4.59 -4.53
C PHE A 246 -13.96 4.53 -6.05
N LEU A 247 -12.86 4.14 -6.69
CA LEU A 247 -12.75 3.93 -8.13
C LEU A 247 -12.76 2.43 -8.45
N PRO A 248 -13.46 1.99 -9.52
CA PRO A 248 -13.31 0.64 -10.01
C PRO A 248 -11.85 0.33 -10.37
N PHE A 249 -11.39 -0.86 -9.99
CA PHE A 249 -10.05 -1.38 -10.29
C PHE A 249 -10.17 -2.73 -11.01
N ASN A 250 -11.08 -2.79 -12.00
CA ASN A 250 -11.44 -3.99 -12.75
C ASN A 250 -10.74 -4.05 -14.12
N LYS A 251 -10.53 -5.26 -14.66
CA LYS A 251 -9.90 -5.53 -15.98
C LYS A 251 -10.74 -5.05 -17.15
N GLY A 252 -12.06 -4.97 -16.98
CA GLY A 252 -13.00 -4.92 -18.08
C GLY A 252 -13.39 -6.33 -18.55
N THR A 253 -14.43 -6.42 -19.37
CA THR A 253 -14.84 -7.68 -20.01
C THR A 253 -14.23 -7.80 -21.41
N LYS A 254 -14.15 -9.02 -21.96
CA LYS A 254 -13.72 -9.28 -23.35
C LYS A 254 -14.47 -8.45 -24.39
N ASP A 255 -15.75 -8.15 -24.14
CA ASP A 255 -16.59 -7.34 -25.02
C ASP A 255 -16.41 -5.81 -24.80
N GLY A 256 -15.43 -5.39 -23.99
CA GLY A 256 -15.13 -3.98 -23.72
C GLY A 256 -16.03 -3.33 -22.64
N GLY A 257 -16.73 -4.13 -21.86
CA GLY A 257 -17.63 -3.68 -20.79
C GLY A 257 -16.92 -3.42 -19.45
N ALA A 258 -17.66 -2.85 -18.49
CA ALA A 258 -17.20 -2.66 -17.12
C ALA A 258 -17.25 -3.97 -16.30
N GLY A 259 -16.46 -4.05 -15.23
CA GLY A 259 -16.37 -5.22 -14.37
C GLY A 259 -15.27 -6.19 -14.83
N ASN A 260 -15.40 -7.46 -14.49
CA ASN A 260 -14.46 -8.52 -14.85
C ASN A 260 -15.22 -9.70 -15.46
N ASP A 261 -14.60 -10.41 -16.40
CA ASP A 261 -15.12 -11.70 -16.84
C ASP A 261 -15.01 -12.75 -15.73
N VAL A 262 -16.04 -13.59 -15.63
CA VAL A 262 -16.01 -14.73 -14.71
C VAL A 262 -15.17 -15.84 -15.35
N PRO A 263 -14.11 -16.34 -14.69
CA PRO A 263 -13.31 -17.43 -15.22
C PRO A 263 -14.15 -18.69 -15.45
N GLU A 264 -13.84 -19.45 -16.51
CA GLU A 264 -14.46 -20.77 -16.75
C GLU A 264 -14.07 -21.79 -15.68
N ASP A 265 -12.83 -21.69 -15.16
CA ASP A 265 -12.38 -22.47 -14.02
C ASP A 265 -13.06 -21.99 -12.73
N LYS A 266 -13.92 -22.85 -12.19
CA LYS A 266 -14.69 -22.61 -10.96
C LYS A 266 -13.82 -22.43 -9.71
N ASN A 267 -12.54 -22.78 -9.76
CA ASN A 267 -11.59 -22.57 -8.66
C ASN A 267 -10.90 -21.19 -8.73
N ARG A 268 -11.19 -20.39 -9.75
CA ARG A 268 -10.66 -19.05 -9.92
C ARG A 268 -11.72 -17.99 -9.62
N TYR A 269 -11.25 -16.84 -9.17
CA TYR A 269 -12.09 -15.67 -8.93
C TYR A 269 -11.87 -14.66 -10.05
N ALA A 270 -12.90 -13.91 -10.42
CA ALA A 270 -12.76 -12.86 -11.43
C ALA A 270 -11.81 -11.74 -10.98
N THR A 271 -11.53 -11.66 -9.67
CA THR A 271 -10.62 -10.70 -9.03
C THR A 271 -9.22 -11.24 -8.77
N ASP A 272 -8.90 -12.46 -9.20
CA ASP A 272 -7.62 -13.11 -8.88
C ASP A 272 -6.39 -12.39 -9.45
N TYR A 273 -6.56 -11.62 -10.52
CA TYR A 273 -5.54 -10.71 -11.06
C TYR A 273 -5.02 -9.73 -10.01
N LEU A 274 -5.82 -9.36 -9.00
CA LEU A 274 -5.38 -8.44 -7.97
C LEU A 274 -4.17 -9.01 -7.23
N TRP A 275 -4.19 -10.28 -6.82
CA TRP A 275 -3.09 -10.89 -6.06
C TRP A 275 -2.13 -11.75 -6.90
N ASN A 276 -2.53 -12.16 -8.11
CA ASN A 276 -1.71 -12.95 -9.02
C ASN A 276 -1.05 -12.15 -10.14
N GLU A 277 -1.39 -10.87 -10.32
CA GLU A 277 -0.77 -10.00 -11.33
C GLU A 277 -0.30 -8.68 -10.70
N VAL A 278 -1.21 -7.93 -10.06
CA VAL A 278 -0.97 -6.56 -9.58
C VAL A 278 -0.15 -6.52 -8.28
N LEU A 279 -0.53 -7.33 -7.28
CA LEU A 279 0.13 -7.38 -5.96
C LEU A 279 1.25 -8.42 -5.89
N LEU A 280 1.71 -8.95 -7.02
CA LEU A 280 2.97 -9.71 -7.04
C LEU A 280 4.11 -8.82 -6.52
N PRO A 281 5.11 -9.35 -5.80
CA PRO A 281 6.17 -8.53 -5.23
C PRO A 281 6.88 -7.60 -6.23
N ASP A 282 7.29 -8.14 -7.38
CA ASP A 282 7.93 -7.35 -8.44
C ASP A 282 6.98 -6.28 -9.00
N SER A 283 5.72 -6.62 -9.24
CA SER A 283 4.68 -5.70 -9.75
C SER A 283 4.42 -4.55 -8.77
N LEU A 284 4.20 -4.87 -7.49
CA LEU A 284 3.93 -3.87 -6.46
C LEU A 284 5.11 -2.94 -6.24
N LEU A 285 6.34 -3.47 -6.19
CA LEU A 285 7.54 -2.65 -6.08
C LEU A 285 7.70 -1.74 -7.31
N ASN A 286 7.38 -2.20 -8.51
CA ASN A 286 7.39 -1.37 -9.71
C ASN A 286 6.32 -0.27 -9.67
N ILE A 287 5.10 -0.59 -9.23
CA ILE A 287 4.02 0.38 -9.01
C ILE A 287 4.46 1.47 -8.04
N LEU A 288 5.04 1.08 -6.90
CA LEU A 288 5.56 1.99 -5.88
C LEU A 288 6.76 2.80 -6.36
N ALA A 289 7.57 2.29 -7.27
CA ALA A 289 8.70 3.01 -7.84
C ALA A 289 8.26 4.08 -8.87
N ARG A 290 7.34 3.73 -9.77
CA ARG A 290 7.12 4.49 -11.02
C ARG A 290 5.73 5.10 -11.16
N PHE A 291 4.69 4.43 -10.65
CA PHE A 291 3.31 4.80 -10.94
C PHE A 291 2.72 5.72 -9.87
N VAL A 292 2.92 5.39 -8.59
CA VAL A 292 2.30 6.15 -7.50
C VAL A 292 2.87 7.57 -7.44
N HIS A 293 2.02 8.59 -7.43
CA HIS A 293 2.49 9.97 -7.29
C HIS A 293 1.50 10.84 -6.54
N LEU A 294 2.02 11.82 -5.80
CA LEU A 294 1.22 12.84 -5.14
C LEU A 294 1.06 14.03 -6.08
N GLN A 295 -0.15 14.20 -6.61
CA GLN A 295 -0.54 15.39 -7.36
C GLN A 295 -0.91 16.50 -6.39
N ILE A 296 -0.36 17.69 -6.60
CA ILE A 296 -0.65 18.89 -5.80
C ILE A 296 -1.13 19.97 -6.76
N GLU A 297 -2.36 20.41 -6.58
CA GLU A 297 -2.99 21.48 -7.36
C GLU A 297 -3.20 22.70 -6.47
N GLU A 298 -2.82 23.89 -6.93
CA GLU A 298 -3.27 25.12 -6.29
C GLU A 298 -4.72 25.41 -6.71
N LYS A 299 -5.58 25.62 -5.73
CA LYS A 299 -7.00 25.95 -5.91
C LYS A 299 -7.32 27.21 -5.15
N GLU A 300 -8.37 27.87 -5.58
CA GLU A 300 -8.92 29.05 -4.92
C GLU A 300 -10.29 28.68 -4.35
N ASP A 301 -10.56 29.06 -3.10
CA ASP A 301 -11.90 28.98 -2.54
C ASP A 301 -12.77 30.15 -3.03
N TRP A 302 -14.04 30.15 -2.62
CA TRP A 302 -15.00 31.18 -3.03
C TRP A 302 -14.68 32.57 -2.47
N GLU A 303 -13.81 32.68 -1.45
CA GLU A 303 -13.34 33.94 -0.85
C GLU A 303 -12.03 34.45 -1.49
N GLY A 304 -11.52 33.77 -2.51
CA GLY A 304 -10.27 34.12 -3.17
C GLY A 304 -9.01 33.59 -2.47
N ARG A 305 -9.15 32.74 -1.44
CA ARG A 305 -8.00 32.19 -0.70
C ARG A 305 -7.46 30.97 -1.41
N LYS A 306 -6.15 30.99 -1.65
CA LYS A 306 -5.44 29.87 -2.28
C LYS A 306 -5.18 28.75 -1.27
N TYR A 307 -5.46 27.52 -1.67
CA TYR A 307 -5.12 26.30 -0.92
C TYR A 307 -4.55 25.24 -1.86
N LYS A 308 -3.78 24.29 -1.30
CA LYS A 308 -3.25 23.15 -2.05
C LYS A 308 -4.20 21.96 -1.92
N LYS A 309 -4.71 21.45 -3.04
CA LYS A 309 -5.41 20.17 -3.11
C LYS A 309 -4.39 19.08 -3.43
N GLU A 310 -4.19 18.17 -2.49
CA GLU A 310 -3.34 17.00 -2.66
C GLU A 310 -4.18 15.77 -3.03
N THR A 311 -3.75 15.01 -4.04
CA THR A 311 -4.39 13.76 -4.46
C THR A 311 -3.30 12.72 -4.70
N LEU A 312 -3.34 11.61 -3.96
CA LEU A 312 -2.44 10.48 -4.20
C LEU A 312 -3.02 9.64 -5.34
N ILE A 313 -2.28 9.57 -6.44
CA ILE A 313 -2.64 8.79 -7.61
C ILE A 313 -1.99 7.42 -7.50
N PHE A 314 -2.83 6.40 -7.39
CA PHE A 314 -2.49 5.00 -7.65
C PHE A 314 -2.98 4.67 -9.07
N PRO A 315 -2.23 3.94 -9.90
CA PRO A 315 -2.67 3.66 -11.27
C PRO A 315 -3.98 2.90 -11.24
N ARG A 316 -4.88 3.14 -12.20
CA ARG A 316 -5.98 2.19 -12.48
C ARG A 316 -5.44 0.97 -13.22
N TYR A 317 -6.15 -0.15 -13.12
CA TYR A 317 -5.72 -1.42 -13.72
C TYR A 317 -5.33 -1.25 -15.19
N HIS A 318 -6.21 -0.73 -16.04
CA HIS A 318 -5.95 -0.57 -17.48
C HIS A 318 -4.77 0.36 -17.78
N GLN A 319 -4.52 1.35 -16.91
CA GLN A 319 -3.40 2.27 -17.09
C GLN A 319 -2.07 1.60 -16.76
N TRP A 320 -2.05 0.76 -15.72
CA TRP A 320 -0.88 -0.03 -15.37
C TRP A 320 -0.61 -1.10 -16.44
N ASP A 321 -1.65 -1.84 -16.83
CA ASP A 321 -1.58 -2.92 -17.81
C ASP A 321 -1.04 -2.43 -19.16
N VAL A 322 -1.61 -1.35 -19.72
CA VAL A 322 -1.14 -0.81 -21.01
C VAL A 322 0.32 -0.36 -20.95
N VAL A 323 0.75 0.28 -19.86
CA VAL A 323 2.15 0.74 -19.71
C VAL A 323 3.08 -0.47 -19.63
N CYS A 324 2.71 -1.50 -18.88
CA CYS A 324 3.48 -2.74 -18.79
C CYS A 324 3.59 -3.44 -20.16
N GLN A 325 2.50 -3.54 -20.92
CA GLN A 325 2.51 -4.11 -22.26
C GLN A 325 3.42 -3.32 -23.22
N LEU A 326 3.37 -1.99 -23.19
CA LEU A 326 4.23 -1.15 -24.04
C LEU A 326 5.71 -1.29 -23.68
N ILE A 327 6.05 -1.38 -22.39
CA ILE A 327 7.44 -1.60 -21.96
C ILE A 327 7.94 -2.95 -22.45
N GLU A 328 7.11 -4.00 -22.37
CA GLU A 328 7.49 -5.32 -22.84
C GLU A 328 7.63 -5.38 -24.36
N ALA A 329 6.69 -4.77 -25.09
CA ALA A 329 6.76 -4.65 -26.54
C ALA A 329 8.01 -3.89 -26.98
N ALA A 330 8.36 -2.78 -26.31
CA ALA A 330 9.60 -2.04 -26.60
C ALA A 330 10.88 -2.87 -26.38
N LYS A 331 10.90 -3.76 -25.37
CA LYS A 331 12.05 -4.65 -25.11
C LYS A 331 12.17 -5.77 -26.13
N THR A 332 11.04 -6.31 -26.56
CA THR A 332 10.98 -7.51 -27.43
C THR A 332 11.05 -7.15 -28.91
N GLU A 333 10.36 -6.10 -29.34
CA GLU A 333 10.24 -5.68 -30.74
C GLU A 333 11.27 -4.62 -31.16
N GLY A 334 11.88 -3.94 -30.19
CA GLY A 334 12.82 -2.83 -30.42
C GLY A 334 12.14 -1.49 -30.78
N PRO A 335 12.92 -0.46 -31.14
CA PRO A 335 12.37 0.86 -31.48
C PRO A 335 11.74 0.89 -32.90
N GLY A 336 10.80 1.81 -33.12
CA GLY A 336 10.25 2.11 -34.46
C GLY A 336 8.81 1.66 -34.71
N HIS A 337 8.21 0.92 -33.77
CA HIS A 337 6.83 0.45 -33.85
C HIS A 337 5.82 1.51 -33.41
N LYS A 338 4.56 1.36 -33.87
CA LYS A 338 3.44 2.25 -33.55
C LYS A 338 2.32 1.45 -32.90
N TYR A 339 1.88 1.88 -31.72
CA TYR A 339 0.80 1.25 -30.97
C TYR A 339 -0.40 2.18 -30.88
N LEU A 340 -1.61 1.65 -31.06
CA LEU A 340 -2.86 2.38 -30.87
C LEU A 340 -3.46 2.02 -29.50
N ILE A 341 -3.56 3.02 -28.62
CA ILE A 341 -4.17 2.86 -27.30
C ILE A 341 -5.56 3.51 -27.31
N GLN A 342 -6.60 2.71 -27.17
CA GLN A 342 -7.98 3.18 -27.16
C GLN A 342 -8.50 3.34 -25.73
N HIS A 343 -8.48 4.57 -25.25
CA HIS A 343 -8.94 4.93 -23.91
C HIS A 343 -10.20 5.79 -24.00
N SER A 344 -11.25 5.41 -23.26
CA SER A 344 -12.46 6.21 -23.13
C SER A 344 -12.20 7.62 -22.58
N ALA A 345 -13.14 8.55 -22.78
CA ALA A 345 -13.04 9.88 -22.17
C ALA A 345 -13.02 9.77 -20.63
N GLY A 346 -12.20 10.57 -19.94
CA GLY A 346 -12.07 10.51 -18.47
C GLY A 346 -11.30 9.30 -17.90
N SER A 347 -10.78 8.40 -18.75
CA SER A 347 -9.98 7.24 -18.34
C SER A 347 -8.55 7.55 -17.88
N GLY A 348 -8.18 8.84 -17.77
CA GLY A 348 -6.88 9.26 -17.25
C GLY A 348 -5.73 9.03 -18.23
N LYS A 349 -5.98 9.20 -19.54
CA LYS A 349 -4.99 9.04 -20.62
C LYS A 349 -3.65 9.71 -20.35
N SER A 350 -3.67 10.93 -19.82
CA SER A 350 -2.45 11.70 -19.56
C SER A 350 -1.48 10.99 -18.61
N ASN A 351 -1.98 10.24 -17.63
CA ASN A 351 -1.12 9.48 -16.72
C ASN A 351 -0.44 8.31 -17.44
N SER A 352 -1.16 7.57 -18.29
CA SER A 352 -0.58 6.48 -19.08
C SER A 352 0.49 6.98 -20.04
N ILE A 353 0.28 8.15 -20.68
CA ILE A 353 1.29 8.78 -21.54
C ILE A 353 2.52 9.15 -20.70
N ALA A 354 2.32 9.82 -19.57
CA ALA A 354 3.42 10.25 -18.70
C ALA A 354 4.20 9.09 -18.06
N TRP A 355 3.59 7.92 -17.87
CA TRP A 355 4.28 6.72 -17.38
C TRP A 355 4.97 5.91 -18.48
N SER A 356 4.55 6.07 -19.74
CA SER A 356 5.16 5.38 -20.88
C SER A 356 6.36 6.13 -21.43
N ALA A 357 6.34 7.46 -21.34
CA ALA A 357 7.46 8.35 -21.67
C ALA A 357 8.54 8.26 -20.58
#